data_AF-A0A7C2BU58-F1
#
_entry.id   AF-A0A7C2BU58-F1
#
_cell.length_a   1.000
_cell.length_b   1.000
_cell.length_c   1.000
_cell.angle_alpha   90.00
_cell.angle_beta   90.00
_cell.angle_gamma   90.00
#
_symmetry.space_group_name_H-M   'P 1'
#
loop_
_entity.id
_entity.type
_entity.pdbx_description
1 polymer ?
#
loop_
_entity_poly.entity_id
_entity_poly.type
_entity_poly.pdbx_seq_one_letter_code
_entity_poly.pdbx_strand_id
1 'polypeptide(L)'
;MAAFSLQSGGTGAALKGGPALDRMLKGLEKKEAKKIVRSAVTKGIKIPKAAMKTNATTMVGGEMGALLARNVQSRAFKRQRPGSFARFLSLKPNVPGFIHRTKDGREYYIPAAIEFGHDDVAPIPFMRAAADSTRAKTIKRTTDHIKAGILKHAKKAT
;
A
#
# COMPACT_ATOMS: atom_id res chain seq x y z
N MET A 1 22.20 16.73 -26.92
CA MET A 1 22.19 15.31 -26.51
C MET A 1 20.89 15.04 -25.75
N ALA A 2 20.15 14.04 -26.21
CA ALA A 2 18.79 13.73 -25.80
C ALA A 2 18.72 12.62 -24.74
N ALA A 3 17.57 12.60 -24.06
CA ALA A 3 16.89 11.45 -23.44
C ALA A 3 17.43 11.00 -22.05
N PHE A 4 16.59 10.61 -21.08
CA PHE A 4 15.40 9.77 -21.22
C PHE A 4 14.35 10.06 -20.12
N SER A 5 13.11 10.28 -20.55
CA SER A 5 11.89 10.06 -19.75
C SER A 5 11.51 8.58 -19.83
N LEU A 6 11.22 7.94 -18.69
CA LEU A 6 10.61 6.60 -18.66
C LEU A 6 9.33 6.62 -17.81
N GLN A 7 8.23 6.76 -18.53
CA GLN A 7 6.95 6.14 -18.20
C GLN A 7 7.04 4.62 -18.43
N SER A 8 6.22 3.90 -17.68
CA SER A 8 5.81 2.48 -17.81
C SER A 8 6.67 1.44 -17.08
N GLY A 9 6.00 0.62 -16.25
CA GLY A 9 6.62 -0.42 -15.42
C GLY A 9 5.81 -0.85 -14.19
N GLY A 10 4.77 -0.12 -13.81
CA GLY A 10 3.81 -0.59 -12.80
C GLY A 10 2.46 0.03 -13.06
N THR A 11 1.67 -0.59 -13.94
CA THR A 11 0.32 -0.22 -14.43
C THR A 11 -0.41 0.86 -13.61
N GLY A 12 0.03 2.11 -13.73
CA GLY A 12 -0.63 3.25 -13.09
C GLY A 12 -2.01 3.38 -13.69
N ALA A 13 -3.00 2.69 -13.11
CA ALA A 13 -4.35 2.73 -13.60
C ALA A 13 -4.76 4.18 -13.49
N ALA A 14 -4.89 4.84 -14.63
CA ALA A 14 -5.30 6.23 -14.70
C ALA A 14 -6.59 6.36 -13.89
N LEU A 15 -6.54 7.18 -12.83
CA LEU A 15 -7.72 7.53 -12.06
C LEU A 15 -8.74 8.09 -13.07
N LYS A 16 -9.87 7.42 -13.31
CA LYS A 16 -10.94 7.98 -14.14
C LYS A 16 -11.35 9.33 -13.54
N GLY A 17 -11.01 10.42 -14.23
CA GLY A 17 -11.21 11.80 -13.74
C GLY A 17 -10.08 12.38 -12.88
N GLY A 18 -8.88 11.80 -12.88
CA GLY A 18 -7.72 12.27 -12.10
C GLY A 18 -7.41 13.77 -12.25
N PRO A 19 -7.31 14.32 -13.47
CA PRO A 19 -7.10 15.75 -13.67
C PRO A 19 -8.23 16.64 -13.14
N ALA A 20 -9.49 16.20 -13.27
CA ALA A 20 -10.64 16.94 -12.80
C ALA A 20 -10.71 16.95 -11.26
N LEU A 21 -10.45 15.82 -10.61
CA LEU A 21 -10.37 15.73 -9.15
C LEU A 21 -9.21 16.53 -8.59
N ASP A 22 -8.07 16.55 -9.28
CA ASP A 22 -6.92 17.37 -8.89
C ASP A 22 -7.26 18.88 -8.96
N ARG A 23 -7.94 19.33 -10.03
CA ARG A 23 -8.44 20.71 -10.13
C ARG A 23 -9.40 21.05 -8.99
N MET A 24 -10.38 20.18 -8.72
CA MET A 24 -11.33 20.39 -7.62
C MET A 24 -10.64 20.45 -6.25
N LEU A 25 -9.65 19.58 -5.99
CA LEU A 25 -8.87 19.61 -4.75
C LEU A 25 -8.03 20.88 -4.61
N LYS A 26 -7.47 21.40 -5.71
CA LYS A 26 -6.72 22.67 -5.73
C LYS A 26 -7.59 23.89 -5.46
N GLY A 27 -8.88 23.82 -5.79
CA GLY A 27 -9.85 24.87 -5.47
C GLY A 27 -10.28 24.91 -4.00
N LEU A 28 -9.94 23.90 -3.19
CA LEU A 28 -10.24 23.88 -1.76
C LEU A 28 -9.14 24.54 -0.92
N GLU A 29 -9.48 24.92 0.30
CA GLU A 29 -8.48 25.31 1.30
C GLU A 29 -7.46 24.16 1.50
N LYS A 30 -6.16 24.51 1.57
CA LYS A 30 -5.06 23.54 1.68
C LYS A 30 -5.25 22.54 2.83
N LYS A 31 -5.79 22.97 3.97
CA LYS A 31 -6.03 22.11 5.14
C LYS A 31 -7.11 21.06 4.86
N GLU A 32 -8.19 21.46 4.21
CA GLU A 32 -9.33 20.59 3.88
C GLU A 32 -8.98 19.60 2.77
N ALA A 33 -8.32 20.05 1.70
CA ALA A 33 -7.81 19.19 0.63
C ALA A 33 -6.90 18.08 1.20
N LYS A 34 -5.97 18.46 2.09
CA LYS A 34 -5.08 17.53 2.80
C LYS A 34 -5.84 16.50 3.63
N LYS A 35 -6.89 16.92 4.34
CA LYS A 35 -7.73 16.04 5.17
C LYS A 35 -8.49 15.02 4.32
N ILE A 36 -9.08 15.46 3.21
CA ILE A 36 -9.79 14.60 2.27
C ILE A 36 -8.85 13.54 1.69
N VAL A 37 -7.71 13.95 1.14
CA VAL A 37 -6.76 13.02 0.51
C VAL A 37 -6.18 12.04 1.54
N ARG A 38 -5.79 12.50 2.73
CA ARG A 38 -5.26 11.62 3.79
C ARG A 38 -6.29 10.58 4.22
N SER A 39 -7.55 10.98 4.36
CA SER A 39 -8.66 10.06 4.69
C SER A 39 -8.88 9.04 3.58
N ALA A 40 -8.90 9.48 2.32
CA ALA A 40 -9.09 8.60 1.17
C ALA A 40 -7.98 7.54 1.06
N VAL A 41 -6.71 7.94 1.14
CA VAL A 41 -5.57 7.01 1.10
C VAL A 41 -5.61 6.02 2.27
N THR A 42 -5.99 6.48 3.47
CA THR A 42 -6.13 5.62 4.66
C THR A 42 -7.25 4.59 4.51
N LYS A 43 -8.33 4.93 3.79
CA LYS A 43 -9.42 3.99 3.50
C LYS A 43 -9.06 3.03 2.36
N GLY A 44 -8.39 3.53 1.33
CA GLY A 44 -7.90 2.72 0.20
C GLY A 44 -6.97 1.61 0.65
N ILE A 45 -5.96 1.92 1.47
CA ILE A 45 -4.94 0.96 1.91
C ILE A 45 -5.49 -0.21 2.74
N LYS A 46 -6.72 -0.12 3.26
CA LYS A 46 -7.35 -1.22 4.01
C LYS A 46 -7.63 -2.44 3.13
N ILE A 47 -7.89 -2.24 1.84
CA ILE A 47 -8.18 -3.32 0.89
C ILE A 47 -6.95 -4.23 0.69
N PRO A 48 -5.78 -3.72 0.23
CA PRO A 48 -4.59 -4.55 0.07
C PRO A 48 -4.13 -5.10 1.42
N LYS A 49 -4.37 -4.39 2.53
CA LYS A 49 -4.04 -4.86 3.87
C LYS A 49 -4.81 -6.13 4.22
N ALA A 50 -6.11 -6.16 3.95
CA ALA A 50 -6.94 -7.33 4.21
C ALA A 50 -6.50 -8.51 3.34
N ALA A 51 -6.28 -8.28 2.04
CA ALA A 51 -5.80 -9.32 1.13
C ALA A 51 -4.42 -9.86 1.54
N MET A 52 -3.48 -9.01 1.93
CA MET A 52 -2.15 -9.44 2.41
C MET A 52 -2.25 -10.32 3.66
N LYS A 53 -3.19 -10.03 4.56
CA LYS A 53 -3.45 -10.88 5.74
C LYS A 53 -4.04 -12.22 5.35
N THR A 54 -5.04 -12.23 4.46
CA THR A 54 -5.64 -13.46 3.95
C THR A 54 -4.59 -14.31 3.25
N ASN A 55 -3.82 -13.73 2.33
CA ASN A 55 -2.76 -14.43 1.61
C ASN A 55 -1.69 -14.98 2.54
N ALA A 56 -1.29 -14.22 3.57
CA ALA A 56 -0.37 -14.74 4.59
C ALA A 56 -0.95 -15.99 5.28
N THR A 57 -2.23 -16.00 5.63
CA THR A 57 -2.85 -17.17 6.28
C THR A 57 -3.09 -18.34 5.33
N THR A 58 -3.47 -18.09 4.07
CA THR A 58 -3.90 -19.15 3.14
C THR A 58 -2.79 -19.69 2.26
N MET A 59 -1.82 -18.84 1.88
CA MET A 59 -0.71 -19.24 1.00
C MET A 59 0.49 -19.73 1.80
N VAL A 60 0.88 -19.01 2.86
CA VAL A 60 2.01 -19.42 3.72
C VAL A 60 1.57 -20.49 4.72
N GLY A 61 0.38 -20.32 5.31
CA GLY A 61 -0.17 -21.29 6.25
C GLY A 61 0.56 -21.37 7.59
N GLY A 62 0.08 -22.26 8.45
CA GLY A 62 0.68 -22.57 9.75
C GLY A 62 0.86 -21.38 10.70
N GLU A 63 1.77 -21.53 11.66
CA GLU A 63 2.08 -20.50 12.65
C GLU A 63 2.71 -19.25 12.01
N MET A 64 3.56 -19.45 10.99
CA MET A 64 4.24 -18.36 10.30
C MET A 64 3.26 -17.47 9.53
N GLY A 65 2.31 -18.06 8.81
CA GLY A 65 1.24 -17.31 8.12
C GLY A 65 0.39 -16.49 9.10
N ALA A 66 0.05 -17.06 10.25
CA ALA A 66 -0.64 -16.35 11.32
C ALA A 66 0.20 -15.20 11.90
N LEU A 67 1.49 -15.41 12.11
CA LEU A 67 2.42 -14.39 12.61
C LEU A 67 2.56 -13.23 11.62
N LEU A 68 2.72 -13.53 10.32
CA LEU A 68 2.75 -12.54 9.24
C LEU A 68 1.46 -11.71 9.23
N ALA A 69 0.30 -12.35 9.25
CA ALA A 69 -1.01 -11.69 9.22
C ALA A 69 -1.24 -10.75 10.41
N ARG A 70 -0.78 -11.12 11.61
CA ARG A 70 -0.88 -10.27 12.82
C ARG A 70 0.03 -9.04 12.73
N ASN A 71 1.16 -9.16 12.03
CA ASN A 71 2.20 -8.13 11.97
C ASN A 71 2.14 -7.25 10.71
N VAL A 72 1.14 -7.42 9.83
CA VAL A 72 0.88 -6.47 8.74
C VAL A 72 0.45 -5.11 9.29
N GLN A 73 1.24 -4.09 9.01
CA GLN A 73 0.99 -2.70 9.39
C GLN A 73 0.91 -1.77 8.18
N SER A 74 0.25 -0.62 8.36
CA SER A 74 0.25 0.46 7.38
C SER A 74 1.00 1.65 7.92
N ARG A 75 2.03 2.09 7.20
CA ARG A 75 2.83 3.26 7.57
C ARG A 75 2.56 4.42 6.63
N ALA A 76 2.67 5.63 7.16
CA ALA A 76 2.69 6.82 6.31
C ALA A 76 3.98 6.82 5.50
N PHE A 77 3.88 7.09 4.20
CA PHE A 77 5.06 7.22 3.36
C PHE A 77 5.76 8.54 3.68
N LYS A 78 7.10 8.51 3.76
CA LYS A 78 7.89 9.74 3.93
C LYS A 78 7.64 10.61 2.69
N ARG A 79 7.20 11.85 2.91
CA ARG A 79 6.82 12.76 1.83
C ARG A 79 8.01 12.98 0.89
N GLN A 80 7.92 12.52 -0.36
CA GLN A 80 8.96 12.75 -1.38
C GLN A 80 8.76 14.07 -2.13
N ARG A 81 7.50 14.48 -2.36
CA ARG A 81 7.17 15.76 -3.03
C ARG A 81 6.09 16.52 -2.27
N PRO A 82 6.10 17.87 -2.26
CA PRO A 82 4.99 18.66 -1.72
C PRO A 82 3.65 18.21 -2.34
N GLY A 83 2.62 18.06 -1.51
CA GLY A 83 1.30 17.59 -1.95
C GLY A 83 1.16 16.09 -2.18
N SER A 84 2.23 15.28 -2.05
CA SER A 84 2.12 13.82 -2.13
C SER A 84 1.58 13.22 -0.83
N PHE A 85 0.63 12.30 -0.96
CA PHE A 85 0.06 11.52 0.14
C PHE A 85 0.08 10.04 -0.25
N ALA A 86 0.84 9.25 0.47
CA ALA A 86 0.89 7.81 0.26
C ALA A 86 0.96 7.08 1.60
N ARG A 87 0.47 5.85 1.59
CA ARG A 87 0.66 4.88 2.67
C ARG A 87 1.16 3.60 2.04
N PHE A 88 2.12 2.96 2.70
CA PHE A 88 2.61 1.65 2.30
C PHE A 88 2.22 0.62 3.35
N LEU A 89 2.16 -0.63 2.91
CA LEU A 89 2.04 -1.78 3.79
C LEU A 89 3.42 -2.36 4.03
N SER A 90 3.67 -2.72 5.27
CA SER A 90 4.90 -3.39 5.66
C SER A 90 4.60 -4.35 6.79
N LEU A 91 5.57 -5.20 7.10
CA LEU A 91 5.56 -5.93 8.36
C LEU A 91 6.09 -5.05 9.48
N LYS A 92 5.76 -5.40 10.73
CA LYS A 92 6.39 -4.79 11.91
C LYS A 92 7.87 -5.20 11.95
N PRO A 93 8.81 -4.26 12.18
CA PRO A 93 10.20 -4.61 12.39
C PRO A 93 10.36 -5.33 13.73
N ASN A 94 11.45 -6.09 13.88
CA ASN A 94 11.89 -6.69 15.14
C ASN A 94 10.84 -7.57 15.83
N VAL A 95 10.01 -8.27 15.04
CA VAL A 95 9.06 -9.24 15.58
C VAL A 95 9.82 -10.52 15.92
N PRO A 96 9.73 -11.03 17.17
CA PRO A 96 10.26 -12.35 17.51
C PRO A 96 9.69 -13.41 16.56
N GLY A 97 10.57 -14.22 15.97
CA GLY A 97 10.19 -15.20 14.95
C GLY A 97 10.25 -14.70 13.49
N PHE A 98 10.61 -13.44 13.23
CA PHE A 98 10.96 -13.00 11.87
C PHE A 98 12.45 -13.09 11.57
N ILE A 99 13.29 -13.19 12.58
CA ILE A 99 14.73 -13.38 12.43
C ILE A 99 15.05 -14.84 12.78
N HIS A 100 15.60 -15.56 11.81
CA HIS A 100 16.20 -16.86 12.02
C HIS A 100 17.72 -16.71 12.08
N ARG A 101 18.36 -17.36 13.04
CA ARG A 101 19.83 -17.39 13.15
C ARG A 101 20.33 -18.79 12.84
N THR A 102 21.21 -18.91 11.86
CA THR A 102 21.82 -20.20 11.51
C THR A 102 22.93 -20.58 12.50
N LYS A 103 23.37 -21.85 12.44
CA LYS A 103 24.47 -22.38 13.25
C LYS A 103 25.77 -21.58 13.08
N ASP A 104 26.00 -21.04 11.88
CA ASP A 104 27.18 -20.22 11.55
C ASP A 104 27.03 -18.75 11.98
N GLY A 105 25.98 -18.42 12.72
CA GLY A 105 25.74 -17.08 13.27
C GLY A 105 25.11 -16.07 12.31
N ARG A 106 24.80 -16.46 11.06
CA ARG A 106 24.14 -15.59 10.08
C ARG A 106 22.66 -15.40 10.42
N GLU A 107 22.14 -14.21 10.17
CA GLU A 107 20.75 -13.86 10.41
C GLU A 107 20.00 -13.71 9.08
N TYR A 108 18.82 -14.33 9.02
CA TYR A 108 17.94 -14.30 7.87
C TYR A 108 16.58 -13.75 8.27
N TYR A 109 16.06 -12.86 7.43
CA TYR A 109 14.72 -12.31 7.62
C TYR A 109 13.69 -13.22 6.93
N ILE A 110 13.02 -14.04 7.73
CA ILE A 110 12.07 -15.07 7.29
C ILE A 110 11.02 -14.52 6.32
N PRO A 111 10.40 -13.35 6.56
CA PRO A 111 9.38 -12.87 5.62
C PRO A 111 9.92 -12.54 4.23
N ALA A 112 11.20 -12.13 4.10
CA ALA A 112 11.80 -11.94 2.78
C ALA A 112 12.07 -13.30 2.11
N ALA A 113 12.54 -14.28 2.86
CA ALA A 113 12.75 -15.64 2.37
C ALA A 113 11.44 -16.27 1.86
N ILE A 114 10.31 -15.99 2.51
CA ILE A 114 8.98 -16.42 2.06
C ILE A 114 8.55 -15.66 0.80
N GLU A 115 8.64 -14.33 0.78
CA GLU A 115 8.13 -13.52 -0.34
C GLU A 115 8.94 -13.72 -1.63
N PHE A 116 10.26 -13.89 -1.51
CA PHE A 116 11.19 -13.93 -2.66
C PHE A 116 11.81 -15.29 -2.91
N GLY A 117 11.59 -16.27 -2.02
CA GLY A 117 12.30 -17.55 -2.04
C GLY A 117 13.70 -17.43 -1.46
N HIS A 118 14.33 -18.56 -1.21
CA HIS A 118 15.73 -18.66 -0.85
C HIS A 118 16.25 -20.06 -1.18
N ASP A 119 17.52 -20.16 -1.59
CA ASP A 119 18.18 -21.41 -1.94
C ASP A 119 17.29 -22.29 -2.85
N ASP A 120 16.85 -23.45 -2.35
CA ASP A 120 16.00 -24.43 -3.05
C ASP A 120 14.49 -24.28 -2.73
N VAL A 121 14.10 -23.25 -1.97
CA VAL A 121 12.71 -23.01 -1.57
C VAL A 121 12.07 -21.96 -2.48
N ALA A 122 11.02 -22.37 -3.19
CA ALA A 122 10.26 -21.51 -4.07
C ALA A 122 9.55 -20.36 -3.32
N PRO A 123 9.40 -19.16 -3.94
CA PRO A 123 8.71 -18.04 -3.33
C PRO A 123 7.21 -18.30 -3.12
N ILE A 124 6.68 -17.79 -2.01
CA ILE A 124 5.25 -17.71 -1.71
C ILE A 124 4.87 -16.21 -1.60
N PRO A 125 4.65 -15.51 -2.73
CA PRO A 125 4.55 -14.06 -2.78
C PRO A 125 3.19 -13.54 -2.28
N PHE A 126 3.02 -13.47 -0.96
CA PHE A 126 1.76 -13.06 -0.33
C PHE A 126 1.52 -11.54 -0.39
N MET A 127 2.57 -10.72 -0.35
CA MET A 127 2.47 -9.26 -0.43
C MET A 127 2.24 -8.79 -1.87
N ARG A 128 3.04 -9.27 -2.82
CA ARG A 128 2.92 -8.92 -4.24
C ARG A 128 1.56 -9.36 -4.78
N ALA A 129 1.14 -10.61 -4.53
CA ALA A 129 -0.16 -11.10 -4.98
C ALA A 129 -1.33 -10.28 -4.40
N ALA A 130 -1.22 -9.83 -3.14
CA ALA A 130 -2.23 -8.96 -2.55
C ALA A 130 -2.28 -7.58 -3.20
N ALA A 131 -1.12 -7.00 -3.53
CA ALA A 131 -1.04 -5.71 -4.21
C ALA A 131 -1.65 -5.77 -5.61
N ASP A 132 -1.31 -6.79 -6.39
CA ASP A 132 -1.75 -6.94 -7.78
C ASP A 132 -3.26 -7.21 -7.86
N SER A 133 -3.75 -8.17 -7.08
CA SER A 133 -5.17 -8.55 -7.07
C SER A 133 -6.12 -7.44 -6.58
N THR A 134 -5.63 -6.54 -5.72
CA THR A 134 -6.47 -5.48 -5.14
C THR A 134 -6.26 -4.11 -5.77
N ARG A 135 -5.35 -3.98 -6.74
CA ARG A 135 -4.95 -2.71 -7.34
C ARG A 135 -6.14 -1.87 -7.81
N ALA A 136 -6.99 -2.43 -8.68
CA ALA A 136 -8.14 -1.72 -9.23
C ALA A 136 -9.16 -1.32 -8.15
N LYS A 137 -9.45 -2.21 -7.20
CA LYS A 137 -10.37 -1.95 -6.08
C LYS A 137 -9.86 -0.83 -5.17
N THR A 138 -8.55 -0.81 -4.91
CA THR A 138 -7.88 0.22 -4.10
C THR A 138 -7.97 1.58 -4.75
N ILE A 139 -7.69 1.65 -6.05
CA ILE A 139 -7.76 2.88 -6.85
C ILE A 139 -9.20 3.41 -6.87
N LYS A 140 -10.18 2.54 -7.16
CA LYS A 140 -11.60 2.90 -7.14
C LYS A 140 -12.02 3.44 -5.77
N ARG A 141 -11.76 2.71 -4.70
CA ARG A 141 -12.13 3.11 -3.33
C ARG A 141 -11.51 4.44 -2.90
N THR A 142 -10.26 4.67 -3.27
CA THR A 142 -9.56 5.93 -2.98
C THR A 142 -10.24 7.09 -3.73
N THR A 143 -10.55 6.88 -5.02
CA THR A 143 -11.22 7.87 -5.87
C THR A 143 -12.59 8.23 -5.35
N ASP A 144 -13.41 7.24 -4.98
CA ASP A 144 -14.76 7.43 -4.47
C ASP A 144 -14.74 8.26 -3.17
N HIS A 145 -13.75 8.02 -2.30
CA HIS A 145 -13.61 8.80 -1.07
C HIS A 145 -13.12 10.23 -1.29
N ILE A 146 -12.29 10.47 -2.32
CA ILE A 146 -11.92 11.83 -2.72
C ILE A 146 -13.16 12.58 -3.20
N LYS A 147 -13.93 11.99 -4.12
CA LYS A 147 -15.20 12.57 -4.64
C LYS A 147 -16.16 12.90 -3.50
N ALA A 148 -16.44 11.94 -2.63
CA ALA A 148 -17.34 12.14 -1.50
C ALA A 148 -16.84 13.22 -0.53
N GLY A 149 -15.53 13.31 -0.32
CA GLY A 149 -14.92 14.35 0.51
C GLY A 149 -15.12 15.75 -0.06
N ILE A 150 -14.89 15.92 -1.37
CA ILE A 150 -15.09 17.19 -2.08
C ILE A 150 -16.57 17.62 -2.01
N LEU A 151 -17.50 16.71 -2.34
CA LEU A 151 -18.94 17.00 -2.30
C LEU A 151 -19.43 17.38 -0.89
N LYS A 152 -18.93 16.69 0.15
CA LYS A 152 -19.27 17.02 1.53
C LYS A 152 -18.76 18.41 1.94
N HIS A 153 -17.60 18.82 1.44
CA HIS A 153 -17.07 20.15 1.70
C HIS A 153 -17.90 21.23 1.00
N ALA A 154 -18.25 21.04 -0.28
CA ALA A 154 -19.08 21.97 -1.04
C ALA A 154 -20.45 22.22 -0.36
N LYS A 155 -21.09 21.17 0.15
CA LYS A 155 -22.36 21.27 0.92
C LYS A 155 -22.26 22.02 2.25
N LYS A 156 -21.06 22.25 2.78
CA LYS A 156 -20.85 23.03 4.01
C LYS A 156 -20.55 24.50 3.76
N ALA A 157 -20.18 24.83 2.53
CA ALA A 157 -19.87 26.20 2.10
C ALA A 157 -21.10 26.92 1.53
N THR A 158 -22.23 26.22 1.45
CA THR A 158 -23.57 26.73 1.11
C THR A 158 -24.39 26.75 2.40
#